data_AF-A0A2R8AG70-F1
#
_entry.id   AF-A0A2R8AG70-F1
#
_cell.length_a   1.000
_cell.length_b   1.000
_cell.length_c   1.000
_cell.angle_alpha   90.00
_cell.angle_beta   90.00
_cell.angle_gamma   90.00
#
_symmetry.space_group_name_H-M   'P 1'
#
loop_
_entity.id
_entity.type
_entity.pdbx_description
1 polymer ?
#
loop_
_entity_poly.entity_id
_entity_poly.type
_entity_poly.pdbx_seq_one_letter_code
_entity_poly.pdbx_strand_id
1 'polypeptide(L)'
;MDELRTKYLDAIGGAADEAALEDIRVQAVGKKGEVALKMRELGKMTPEERQVAGPKLNALKDEINSAIAAKKSGLADAALDERLRTEWLDVTLPGRPARQGSIHPISQVTEEISAIFGDMGFSVAEGPQIESDWYNFDALNIPPHHPARQEFDTFYMHRDEGDNRPPHVLRTHTSPVQIRAMEKTGAPIRVIAPGRVYRSDYDQTHTPMFHQVEGLAIDKDISMANLKWTLEEFCRAFFEIDGIELRFRASHFPFTEPSAEVDIRCSWEGGTLKLGEGDDWMEILGSGMVHPKVLQSAGVNPDDWQGFAFGLGIDRLAMLKYGIPDLRAFFDSDLRWLRHYGFSSLDVPTMRGGLSR
;
A
#
# COMPACT_ATOMS: atom_id res chain seq x y z
N MET A 1 -75.00 -22.94 -12.45
CA MET A 1 -74.05 -21.87 -12.08
C MET A 1 -73.29 -22.26 -10.84
N ASP A 2 -73.98 -22.68 -9.77
CA ASP A 2 -73.33 -23.13 -8.54
C ASP A 2 -72.49 -24.40 -8.73
N GLU A 3 -72.93 -25.36 -9.54
CA GLU A 3 -72.12 -26.56 -9.86
C GLU A 3 -70.79 -26.22 -10.56
N LEU A 4 -70.79 -25.26 -11.50
CA LEU A 4 -69.57 -24.79 -12.18
C LEU A 4 -68.66 -24.03 -11.22
N ARG A 5 -69.25 -23.26 -10.30
CA ARG A 5 -68.53 -22.53 -9.25
C ARG A 5 -67.80 -23.50 -8.33
N THR A 6 -68.52 -24.46 -7.75
CA THR A 6 -67.94 -25.47 -6.85
C THR A 6 -66.87 -26.29 -7.56
N LYS A 7 -67.16 -26.79 -8.77
CA LYS A 7 -66.19 -27.57 -9.57
C LYS A 7 -64.84 -26.86 -9.74
N TYR A 8 -64.85 -25.59 -10.15
CA TYR A 8 -63.61 -24.88 -10.42
C TYR A 8 -62.94 -24.34 -9.15
N LEU A 9 -63.68 -23.91 -8.13
CA LEU A 9 -63.08 -23.50 -6.86
C LEU A 9 -62.39 -24.67 -6.15
N ASP A 10 -63.00 -25.86 -6.16
CA ASP A 10 -62.39 -27.06 -5.58
C ASP A 10 -61.16 -27.50 -6.38
N ALA A 11 -61.23 -27.47 -7.72
CA ALA A 11 -60.09 -27.79 -8.59
C ALA A 11 -58.91 -26.81 -8.37
N ILE A 12 -59.18 -25.51 -8.27
CA ILE A 12 -58.17 -24.48 -7.96
C ILE A 12 -57.57 -24.73 -6.57
N GLY A 13 -58.41 -25.01 -5.57
CA GLY A 13 -57.95 -25.34 -4.22
C GLY A 13 -57.00 -26.54 -4.20
N GLY A 14 -57.31 -27.58 -4.98
CA GLY A 14 -56.54 -28.82 -5.10
C GLY A 14 -55.35 -28.78 -6.08
N ALA A 15 -55.11 -27.67 -6.80
CA ALA A 15 -53.98 -27.58 -7.73
C ALA A 15 -52.64 -27.72 -6.98
N ALA A 16 -51.82 -28.66 -7.41
CA ALA A 16 -50.55 -29.02 -6.76
C ALA A 16 -49.37 -28.17 -7.25
N ASP A 17 -49.43 -27.64 -8.47
CA ASP A 17 -48.37 -26.85 -9.10
C ASP A 17 -48.95 -25.83 -10.09
N GLU A 18 -48.08 -24.95 -10.61
CA GLU A 18 -48.48 -23.93 -11.59
C GLU A 18 -48.99 -24.53 -12.91
N ALA A 19 -48.53 -25.72 -13.31
CA ALA A 19 -48.97 -26.36 -14.55
C ALA A 19 -50.40 -26.87 -14.42
N ALA A 20 -50.73 -27.54 -13.31
CA ALA A 20 -52.08 -27.97 -12.97
C ALA A 20 -53.04 -26.77 -12.85
N LEU A 21 -52.58 -25.67 -12.24
CA LEU A 21 -53.37 -24.45 -12.15
C LEU A 21 -53.62 -23.80 -13.52
N GLU A 22 -52.63 -23.83 -14.41
CA GLU A 22 -52.77 -23.33 -15.79
C GLU A 22 -53.73 -24.20 -16.63
N ASP A 23 -53.68 -25.52 -16.48
CA ASP A 23 -54.64 -26.43 -17.11
C ASP A 23 -56.07 -26.14 -16.65
N ILE A 24 -56.27 -25.92 -15.34
CA ILE A 24 -57.57 -25.53 -14.77
C ILE A 24 -58.03 -24.18 -15.33
N ARG A 25 -57.13 -23.20 -15.47
CA ARG A 25 -57.43 -21.89 -16.08
C ARG A 25 -57.89 -22.04 -17.53
N VAL A 26 -57.20 -22.86 -18.32
CA VAL A 26 -57.55 -23.12 -19.72
C VAL A 26 -58.91 -23.82 -19.82
N GLN A 27 -59.18 -24.79 -18.96
CA GLN A 27 -60.46 -25.51 -18.91
C GLN A 27 -61.63 -24.62 -18.45
N ALA A 28 -61.42 -23.70 -17.51
CA ALA A 28 -62.46 -22.82 -16.99
C ALA A 28 -62.72 -21.63 -17.91
N VAL A 29 -61.70 -20.80 -18.14
CA VAL A 29 -61.82 -19.45 -18.73
C VAL A 29 -61.05 -19.29 -20.04
N GLY A 30 -60.40 -20.35 -20.54
CA GLY A 30 -59.74 -20.35 -21.85
C GLY A 30 -60.70 -20.19 -23.03
N LYS A 31 -60.17 -20.05 -24.25
CA LYS A 31 -60.98 -19.80 -25.48
C LYS A 31 -62.07 -20.85 -25.77
N LYS A 32 -61.91 -22.08 -25.24
CA LYS A 32 -62.85 -23.19 -25.32
C LYS A 32 -63.30 -23.67 -23.93
N GLY A 33 -63.02 -22.90 -22.88
CA GLY A 33 -63.34 -23.28 -21.50
C GLY A 33 -64.84 -23.24 -21.20
N GLU A 34 -65.29 -24.01 -20.21
CA GLU A 34 -66.71 -24.19 -19.93
C GLU A 34 -67.41 -22.86 -19.57
N VAL A 35 -66.74 -21.99 -18.80
CA VAL A 35 -67.26 -20.65 -18.45
C VAL A 35 -67.26 -19.72 -19.68
N ALA A 36 -66.23 -19.81 -20.53
CA ALA A 36 -66.15 -19.04 -21.76
C ALA A 36 -67.21 -19.46 -22.81
N LEU A 37 -67.55 -20.75 -22.87
CA LEU A 37 -68.63 -21.27 -23.72
C LEU A 37 -70.00 -20.80 -23.22
N LYS A 38 -70.23 -20.84 -21.90
CA LYS A 38 -71.45 -20.29 -21.28
C LYS A 38 -71.59 -18.78 -21.53
N MET A 39 -70.49 -18.04 -21.52
CA MET A 39 -70.47 -16.62 -21.89
C MET A 39 -70.85 -16.37 -23.37
N ARG A 40 -70.52 -17.29 -24.29
CA ARG A 40 -70.95 -17.18 -25.70
C ARG A 40 -72.44 -17.45 -25.88
N GLU A 41 -73.03 -18.31 -25.06
CA GLU A 41 -74.47 -18.61 -25.09
C GLU A 41 -75.33 -17.37 -24.74
N LEU A 42 -74.81 -16.42 -23.95
CA LEU A 42 -75.46 -15.12 -23.69
C LEU A 42 -75.77 -14.35 -24.98
N GLY A 43 -74.97 -14.54 -26.04
CA GLY A 43 -75.17 -13.94 -27.35
C GLY A 43 -76.48 -14.36 -28.04
N LYS A 44 -77.05 -15.51 -27.64
CA LYS A 44 -78.26 -16.12 -28.22
C LYS A 44 -79.53 -15.87 -27.39
N MET A 45 -79.41 -15.26 -26.22
CA MET A 45 -80.52 -14.99 -25.28
C MET A 45 -81.26 -13.70 -25.62
N THR A 46 -82.52 -13.58 -25.18
CA THR A 46 -83.29 -12.33 -25.28
C THR A 46 -82.71 -11.24 -24.37
N PRO A 47 -83.03 -9.96 -24.60
CA PRO A 47 -82.56 -8.86 -23.76
C PRO A 47 -82.88 -9.05 -22.26
N GLU A 48 -84.07 -9.55 -21.94
CA GLU A 48 -84.55 -9.78 -20.58
C GLU A 48 -83.79 -10.92 -19.88
N GLU A 49 -83.54 -12.03 -20.60
CA GLU A 49 -82.77 -13.17 -20.10
C GLU A 49 -81.29 -12.80 -19.89
N ARG A 50 -80.72 -12.02 -20.82
CA ARG A 50 -79.34 -11.54 -20.74
C ARG A 50 -79.12 -10.60 -19.54
N GLN A 51 -80.11 -9.80 -19.18
CA GLN A 51 -80.05 -8.88 -18.03
C GLN A 51 -79.92 -9.61 -16.69
N VAL A 52 -80.47 -10.84 -16.59
CA VAL A 52 -80.39 -11.67 -15.37
C VAL A 52 -79.19 -12.61 -15.38
N ALA A 53 -78.88 -13.24 -16.52
CA ALA A 53 -77.82 -14.24 -16.63
C ALA A 53 -76.41 -13.63 -16.78
N GLY A 54 -76.29 -12.47 -17.44
CA GLY A 54 -75.02 -11.80 -17.70
C GLY A 54 -74.25 -11.42 -16.43
N PRO A 55 -74.87 -10.69 -15.47
CA PRO A 55 -74.20 -10.33 -14.21
C PRO A 55 -73.72 -11.55 -13.41
N LYS A 56 -74.53 -12.62 -13.36
CA LYS A 56 -74.19 -13.86 -12.65
C LYS A 56 -73.00 -14.59 -13.28
N LEU A 57 -72.89 -14.59 -14.60
CA LEU A 57 -71.77 -15.21 -15.33
C LEU A 57 -70.48 -14.38 -15.23
N ASN A 58 -70.57 -13.05 -15.26
CA ASN A 58 -69.42 -12.19 -15.02
C ASN A 58 -68.89 -12.35 -13.59
N ALA A 59 -69.77 -12.34 -12.59
CA ALA A 59 -69.38 -12.58 -11.20
C ALA A 59 -68.68 -13.93 -11.01
N LEU A 60 -69.19 -15.01 -11.62
CA LEU A 60 -68.56 -16.33 -11.58
C LEU A 60 -67.16 -16.32 -12.23
N LYS A 61 -67.03 -15.66 -13.39
CA LYS A 61 -65.75 -15.56 -14.09
C LYS A 61 -64.72 -14.78 -13.27
N ASP A 62 -65.12 -13.66 -12.68
CA ASP A 62 -64.25 -12.81 -11.88
C ASP A 62 -63.80 -13.51 -10.59
N GLU A 63 -64.71 -14.27 -9.96
CA GLU A 63 -64.40 -15.08 -8.80
C GLU A 63 -63.38 -16.20 -9.14
N ILE A 64 -63.60 -16.94 -10.24
CA ILE A 64 -62.65 -17.97 -10.70
C ILE A 64 -61.29 -17.35 -11.03
N ASN A 65 -61.24 -16.21 -11.72
CA ASN A 65 -59.98 -15.52 -12.01
C ASN A 65 -59.27 -15.07 -10.74
N SER A 66 -60.02 -14.57 -9.75
CA SER A 66 -59.48 -14.15 -8.46
C SER A 66 -58.93 -15.33 -7.66
N ALA A 67 -59.63 -16.46 -7.65
CA ALA A 67 -59.18 -17.69 -7.01
C ALA A 67 -57.91 -18.26 -7.68
N ILE A 68 -57.84 -18.23 -9.02
CA ILE A 68 -56.64 -18.62 -9.77
C ILE A 68 -55.46 -17.71 -9.42
N ALA A 69 -55.67 -16.39 -9.41
CA ALA A 69 -54.62 -15.44 -9.06
C ALA A 69 -54.10 -15.65 -7.63
N ALA A 70 -55.02 -15.83 -6.67
CA ALA A 70 -54.67 -16.08 -5.27
C ALA A 70 -53.91 -17.42 -5.11
N LYS A 71 -54.38 -18.50 -5.74
CA LYS A 71 -53.70 -19.79 -5.71
C LYS A 71 -52.33 -19.73 -6.35
N LYS A 72 -52.18 -19.01 -7.47
CA LYS A 72 -50.89 -18.81 -8.13
C LYS A 72 -49.90 -18.09 -7.22
N SER A 73 -50.33 -17.02 -6.55
CA SER A 73 -49.49 -16.32 -5.56
C SER A 73 -49.07 -17.28 -4.44
N GLY A 74 -50.02 -18.02 -3.86
CA GLY A 74 -49.72 -18.95 -2.77
C GLY A 74 -48.76 -20.08 -3.16
N LEU A 75 -48.83 -20.58 -4.40
CA LEU A 75 -47.87 -21.57 -4.92
C LEU A 75 -46.48 -20.95 -5.12
N ALA A 76 -46.40 -19.72 -5.62
CA ALA A 76 -45.13 -19.01 -5.79
C ALA A 76 -44.47 -18.69 -4.44
N ASP A 77 -45.24 -18.26 -3.44
CA ASP A 77 -44.76 -17.99 -2.08
C ASP A 77 -44.25 -19.28 -1.42
N ALA A 78 -44.99 -20.38 -1.52
CA ALA A 78 -44.57 -21.68 -1.00
C ALA A 78 -43.29 -22.20 -1.67
N ALA A 79 -43.14 -22.00 -2.98
CA ALA A 79 -41.93 -22.35 -3.70
C ALA A 79 -40.73 -21.48 -3.29
N LEU A 80 -40.96 -20.18 -3.04
CA LEU A 80 -39.93 -19.28 -2.55
C LEU A 80 -39.48 -19.66 -1.13
N ASP A 81 -40.41 -19.92 -0.22
CA ASP A 81 -40.09 -20.31 1.16
C ASP A 81 -39.29 -21.61 1.21
N GLU A 82 -39.64 -22.61 0.39
CA GLU A 82 -38.88 -23.85 0.31
C GLU A 82 -37.47 -23.63 -0.26
N ARG A 83 -37.33 -22.75 -1.25
CA ARG A 83 -36.01 -22.34 -1.75
C ARG A 83 -35.20 -21.63 -0.68
N LEU A 84 -35.78 -20.68 0.06
CA LEU A 84 -35.09 -19.99 1.15
C LEU A 84 -34.65 -20.95 2.27
N ARG A 85 -35.47 -21.96 2.57
CA ARG A 85 -35.16 -23.00 3.56
C ARG A 85 -34.03 -23.92 3.12
N THR A 86 -33.96 -24.24 1.83
CA THR A 86 -32.97 -25.19 1.27
C THR A 86 -31.67 -24.52 0.83
N GLU A 87 -31.73 -23.27 0.37
CA GLU A 87 -30.59 -22.42 -0.02
C GLU A 87 -29.99 -21.68 1.19
N TRP A 88 -30.24 -22.17 2.41
CA TRP A 88 -29.65 -21.61 3.63
C TRP A 88 -28.12 -21.80 3.63
N LEU A 89 -27.39 -20.72 3.96
CA LEU A 89 -25.94 -20.69 4.06
C LEU A 89 -25.54 -20.15 5.43
N ASP A 90 -24.55 -20.79 6.06
CA ASP A 90 -23.88 -20.23 7.23
C ASP A 90 -22.96 -19.07 6.80
N VAL A 91 -23.46 -17.85 6.99
CA VAL A 91 -22.73 -16.61 6.69
C VAL A 91 -21.56 -16.32 7.64
N THR A 92 -21.40 -17.13 8.70
CA THR A 92 -20.27 -17.01 9.65
C THR A 92 -19.05 -17.81 9.23
N LEU A 93 -19.18 -18.68 8.23
CA LEU A 93 -18.05 -19.43 7.70
C LEU A 93 -16.99 -18.47 7.13
N PRO A 94 -15.70 -18.74 7.35
CA PRO A 94 -14.64 -17.97 6.73
C PRO A 94 -14.82 -17.94 5.22
N GLY A 95 -14.64 -16.75 4.64
CA GLY A 95 -14.55 -16.61 3.19
C GLY A 95 -13.45 -17.48 2.61
N ARG A 96 -13.54 -17.78 1.31
CA ARG A 96 -12.50 -18.57 0.64
C ARG A 96 -11.16 -17.85 0.77
N PRO A 97 -10.10 -18.52 1.28
CA PRO A 97 -8.84 -17.85 1.57
C PRO A 97 -8.21 -17.34 0.27
N ALA A 98 -7.92 -16.04 0.24
CA ALA A 98 -7.07 -15.42 -0.76
C ALA A 98 -5.69 -15.16 -0.14
N ARG A 99 -4.61 -15.52 -0.85
CA ARG A 99 -3.26 -15.20 -0.38
C ARG A 99 -3.07 -13.68 -0.46
N GLN A 100 -2.78 -13.07 0.67
CA GLN A 100 -2.36 -11.68 0.74
C GLN A 100 -0.83 -11.64 0.74
N GLY A 101 -0.26 -10.73 -0.04
CA GLY A 101 1.16 -10.41 0.02
C GLY A 101 1.42 -9.37 1.09
N SER A 102 2.67 -9.27 1.53
CA SER A 102 3.14 -8.18 2.38
C SER A 102 4.28 -7.42 1.72
N ILE A 103 4.37 -6.13 2.00
CA ILE A 103 5.48 -5.27 1.62
C ILE A 103 6.60 -5.43 2.65
N HIS A 104 7.83 -5.54 2.18
CA HIS A 104 8.99 -5.67 3.05
C HIS A 104 9.19 -4.40 3.89
N PRO A 105 9.58 -4.49 5.19
CA PRO A 105 9.74 -3.29 6.02
C PRO A 105 10.72 -2.26 5.45
N ILE A 106 11.82 -2.71 4.86
CA ILE A 106 12.76 -1.79 4.16
C ILE A 106 12.09 -1.03 3.02
N SER A 107 11.23 -1.69 2.24
CA SER A 107 10.47 -1.03 1.18
C SER A 107 9.49 -0.01 1.77
N GLN A 108 8.79 -0.36 2.85
CA GLN A 108 7.90 0.57 3.55
C GLN A 108 8.64 1.81 4.03
N VAL A 109 9.76 1.64 4.74
CA VAL A 109 10.58 2.75 5.25
C VAL A 109 11.15 3.59 4.10
N THR A 110 11.55 2.96 3.00
CA THR A 110 12.03 3.70 1.82
C THR A 110 10.94 4.62 1.26
N GLU A 111 9.70 4.13 1.17
CA GLU A 111 8.55 4.92 0.72
C GLU A 111 8.17 6.01 1.73
N GLU A 112 8.20 5.72 3.04
CA GLU A 112 7.97 6.72 4.09
C GLU A 112 8.98 7.88 4.01
N ILE A 113 10.26 7.56 3.91
CA ILE A 113 11.33 8.55 3.76
C ILE A 113 11.11 9.36 2.47
N SER A 114 10.77 8.69 1.37
CA SER A 114 10.52 9.33 0.08
C SER A 114 9.30 10.26 0.14
N ALA A 115 8.24 9.89 0.84
CA ALA A 115 7.06 10.73 1.03
C ALA A 115 7.37 11.99 1.85
N ILE A 116 8.15 11.87 2.93
CA ILE A 116 8.54 13.01 3.77
C ILE A 116 9.40 14.00 2.98
N PHE A 117 10.48 13.51 2.36
CA PHE A 117 11.38 14.38 1.59
C PHE A 117 10.72 14.92 0.31
N GLY A 118 9.81 14.17 -0.30
CA GLY A 118 8.98 14.64 -1.41
C GLY A 118 8.13 15.86 -1.04
N ASP A 119 7.53 15.87 0.16
CA ASP A 119 6.78 17.02 0.68
C ASP A 119 7.69 18.24 0.94
N MET A 120 8.96 18.01 1.29
CA MET A 120 10.00 19.05 1.40
C MET A 120 10.58 19.50 0.04
N GLY A 121 10.11 18.93 -1.07
CA GLY A 121 10.53 19.30 -2.43
C GLY A 121 11.81 18.62 -2.92
N PHE A 122 12.22 17.52 -2.30
CA PHE A 122 13.30 16.67 -2.83
C PHE A 122 12.76 15.71 -3.88
N SER A 123 13.58 15.41 -4.87
CA SER A 123 13.30 14.37 -5.87
C SER A 123 14.12 13.10 -5.60
N VAL A 124 13.67 11.95 -6.07
CA VAL A 124 14.44 10.70 -5.95
C VAL A 124 15.43 10.59 -7.10
N ALA A 125 16.69 10.34 -6.77
CA ALA A 125 17.76 10.05 -7.72
C ALA A 125 18.25 8.61 -7.54
N GLU A 126 18.58 7.96 -8.65
CA GLU A 126 19.08 6.59 -8.67
C GLU A 126 20.44 6.52 -9.39
N GLY A 127 21.23 5.52 -9.03
CA GLY A 127 22.50 5.24 -9.70
C GLY A 127 22.93 3.78 -9.53
N PRO A 128 24.00 3.37 -10.23
CA PRO A 128 24.44 2.00 -10.25
C PRO A 128 24.95 1.54 -8.88
N GLN A 129 24.93 0.23 -8.64
CA GLN A 129 25.48 -0.38 -7.42
C GLN A 129 26.96 -0.74 -7.56
N ILE A 130 27.41 -0.99 -8.80
CA ILE A 130 28.83 -1.11 -9.14
C ILE A 130 29.28 0.27 -9.60
N GLU A 131 30.19 0.86 -8.86
CA GLU A 131 30.73 2.19 -9.13
C GLU A 131 32.20 2.15 -9.52
N SER A 132 32.64 3.18 -10.23
CA SER A 132 34.08 3.41 -10.41
C SER A 132 34.69 3.97 -9.14
N ASP A 133 35.99 3.74 -8.94
CA ASP A 133 36.78 4.37 -7.87
C ASP A 133 36.59 5.89 -7.80
N TRP A 134 36.49 6.55 -8.96
CA TRP A 134 36.32 8.00 -9.03
C TRP A 134 35.01 8.47 -8.37
N TYR A 135 33.87 7.92 -8.81
CA TYR A 135 32.56 8.26 -8.27
C TYR A 135 32.40 7.87 -6.78
N ASN A 136 32.97 6.73 -6.36
CA ASN A 136 32.85 6.26 -4.98
C ASN A 136 33.81 6.95 -4.00
N PHE A 137 34.93 7.51 -4.46
CA PHE A 137 35.93 8.08 -3.57
C PHE A 137 36.48 9.43 -4.03
N ASP A 138 37.16 9.50 -5.17
CA ASP A 138 37.92 10.70 -5.56
C ASP A 138 37.03 11.94 -5.69
N ALA A 139 35.87 11.80 -6.34
CA ALA A 139 34.91 12.89 -6.52
C ALA A 139 34.37 13.41 -5.17
N LEU A 140 34.40 12.56 -4.14
CA LEU A 140 33.99 12.84 -2.76
C LEU A 140 35.16 13.28 -1.87
N ASN A 141 36.26 13.75 -2.47
CA ASN A 141 37.45 14.22 -1.77
C ASN A 141 38.14 13.13 -0.92
N ILE A 142 38.08 11.87 -1.37
CA ILE A 142 38.72 10.72 -0.72
C ILE A 142 39.85 10.19 -1.63
N PRO A 143 41.07 10.73 -1.53
CA PRO A 143 42.18 10.27 -2.39
C PRO A 143 42.61 8.83 -2.05
N PRO A 144 43.39 8.15 -2.92
CA PRO A 144 43.78 6.74 -2.76
C PRO A 144 44.48 6.37 -1.45
N HIS A 145 45.17 7.32 -0.81
CA HIS A 145 45.89 7.13 0.45
C HIS A 145 45.07 7.52 1.69
N HIS A 146 43.79 7.89 1.52
CA HIS A 146 42.95 8.32 2.62
C HIS A 146 42.47 7.12 3.47
N PRO A 147 42.56 7.18 4.81
CA PRO A 147 42.13 6.08 5.70
C PRO A 147 40.70 5.58 5.47
N ALA A 148 39.77 6.49 5.15
CA ALA A 148 38.37 6.15 4.85
C ALA A 148 38.20 5.03 3.81
N ARG A 149 39.11 4.89 2.83
CA ARG A 149 39.02 3.79 1.83
C ARG A 149 39.23 2.40 2.45
N GLN A 150 39.95 2.33 3.57
CA GLN A 150 40.09 1.11 4.37
C GLN A 150 38.94 0.97 5.36
N GLU A 151 38.54 2.06 6.03
CA GLU A 151 37.46 2.06 7.04
C GLU A 151 36.08 1.68 6.47
N PHE A 152 35.87 1.82 5.16
CA PHE A 152 34.62 1.41 4.53
C PHE A 152 34.54 -0.08 4.17
N ASP A 153 35.60 -0.87 4.39
CA ASP A 153 35.64 -2.31 4.11
C ASP A 153 35.11 -2.65 2.70
N THR A 154 35.68 -1.99 1.68
CA THR A 154 35.11 -1.99 0.33
C THR A 154 35.28 -3.33 -0.39
N PHE A 155 34.23 -3.79 -1.09
CA PHE A 155 34.34 -4.90 -2.04
C PHE A 155 34.87 -4.41 -3.40
N TYR A 156 36.08 -4.86 -3.75
CA TYR A 156 36.74 -4.54 -5.01
C TYR A 156 36.48 -5.61 -6.07
N MET A 157 36.17 -5.18 -7.29
CA MET A 157 35.99 -6.07 -8.43
C MET A 157 37.32 -6.66 -8.89
N HIS A 158 37.28 -7.89 -9.38
CA HIS A 158 38.44 -8.54 -9.97
C HIS A 158 38.98 -7.74 -11.17
N ARG A 159 40.31 -7.72 -11.31
CA ARG A 159 41.03 -7.13 -12.44
C ARG A 159 41.98 -8.17 -13.02
N ASP A 160 42.11 -8.18 -14.34
CA ASP A 160 43.09 -9.00 -15.04
C ASP A 160 44.53 -8.61 -14.65
N GLU A 161 45.44 -9.58 -14.72
CA GLU A 161 46.85 -9.35 -14.44
C GLU A 161 47.44 -8.33 -15.45
N GLY A 162 47.99 -7.24 -14.94
CA GLY A 162 48.54 -6.13 -15.74
C GLY A 162 47.60 -4.94 -15.96
N ASP A 163 46.33 -5.00 -15.51
CA ASP A 163 45.44 -3.84 -15.51
C ASP A 163 45.75 -2.88 -14.34
N ASN A 164 46.35 -1.74 -14.67
CA ASN A 164 46.75 -0.72 -13.70
C ASN A 164 45.65 0.31 -13.38
N ARG A 165 44.45 0.22 -13.98
CA ARG A 165 43.33 1.14 -13.70
C ARG A 165 42.75 0.87 -12.30
N PRO A 166 42.25 1.88 -11.56
CA PRO A 166 41.54 1.63 -10.31
C PRO A 166 40.40 0.62 -10.50
N PRO A 167 40.27 -0.40 -9.63
CA PRO A 167 39.18 -1.37 -9.72
C PRO A 167 37.83 -0.69 -9.54
N HIS A 168 36.81 -1.19 -10.22
CA HIS A 168 35.43 -0.89 -9.83
C HIS A 168 35.13 -1.49 -8.45
N VAL A 169 34.14 -0.93 -7.77
CA VAL A 169 33.76 -1.31 -6.41
C VAL A 169 32.26 -1.53 -6.33
N LEU A 170 31.81 -2.37 -5.41
CA LEU A 170 30.45 -2.24 -4.91
C LEU A 170 30.40 -0.97 -4.05
N ARG A 171 29.45 -0.07 -4.33
CA ARG A 171 29.40 1.22 -3.66
C ARG A 171 29.21 1.05 -2.15
N THR A 172 29.98 1.81 -1.37
CA THR A 172 30.00 1.78 0.11
C THR A 172 28.98 2.70 0.77
N HIS A 173 28.46 3.61 -0.04
CA HIS A 173 27.45 4.62 0.28
C HIS A 173 26.75 5.04 -1.04
N THR A 174 25.66 5.77 -0.94
CA THR A 174 24.88 6.29 -2.09
C THR A 174 25.34 7.66 -2.59
N SER A 175 26.37 8.25 -1.98
CA SER A 175 27.00 9.52 -2.41
C SER A 175 27.42 9.60 -3.89
N PRO A 176 27.83 8.52 -4.59
CA PRO A 176 28.06 8.54 -6.03
C PRO A 176 26.87 9.09 -6.83
N VAL A 177 25.65 8.82 -6.38
CA VAL A 177 24.41 9.30 -7.01
C VAL A 177 24.32 10.83 -6.91
N GLN A 178 24.80 11.42 -5.82
CA GLN A 178 24.82 12.88 -5.63
C GLN A 178 25.72 13.57 -6.65
N ILE A 179 26.93 13.04 -6.88
CA ILE A 179 27.84 13.54 -7.93
C ILE A 179 27.18 13.45 -9.30
N ARG A 180 26.64 12.28 -9.65
CA ARG A 180 25.95 12.06 -10.94
C ARG A 180 24.74 12.99 -11.12
N ALA A 181 23.99 13.24 -10.05
CA ALA A 181 22.82 14.11 -10.07
C ALA A 181 23.22 15.59 -10.32
N MET A 182 24.30 16.04 -9.67
CA MET A 182 24.90 17.37 -9.91
C MET A 182 25.47 17.49 -11.32
N GLU A 183 26.21 16.49 -11.83
CA GLU A 183 26.74 16.49 -13.21
C GLU A 183 25.62 16.57 -14.26
N LYS A 184 24.49 15.89 -14.00
CA LYS A 184 23.36 15.83 -14.93
C LYS A 184 22.49 17.09 -14.91
N THR A 185 22.21 17.62 -13.72
CA THR A 185 21.19 18.66 -13.51
C THR A 185 21.79 20.03 -13.22
N GLY A 186 23.01 20.09 -12.69
CA GLY A 186 23.61 21.30 -12.14
C GLY A 186 22.97 21.72 -10.81
N ALA A 187 23.07 23.01 -10.48
CA ALA A 187 22.44 23.64 -9.32
C ALA A 187 21.43 24.71 -9.77
N PRO A 188 20.34 24.97 -9.00
CA PRO A 188 20.01 24.38 -7.70
C PRO A 188 19.48 22.94 -7.83
N ILE A 189 19.71 22.13 -6.80
CA ILE A 189 19.29 20.71 -6.78
C ILE A 189 18.90 20.26 -5.38
N ARG A 190 17.82 19.48 -5.26
CA ARG A 190 17.39 18.79 -4.04
C ARG A 190 17.02 17.36 -4.38
N VAL A 191 17.84 16.41 -3.94
CA VAL A 191 17.65 14.99 -4.22
C VAL A 191 17.86 14.13 -2.99
N ILE A 192 17.11 13.04 -2.90
CA ILE A 192 17.44 11.89 -2.05
C ILE A 192 17.84 10.71 -2.94
N ALA A 193 18.78 9.91 -2.47
CA ALA A 193 19.33 8.77 -3.19
C ALA A 193 19.18 7.49 -2.34
N PRO A 194 17.98 6.89 -2.25
CA PRO A 194 17.81 5.61 -1.60
C PRO A 194 18.47 4.50 -2.41
N GLY A 195 19.11 3.54 -1.74
CA GLY A 195 19.61 2.35 -2.41
C GLY A 195 20.49 1.44 -1.57
N ARG A 196 20.82 0.29 -2.16
CA ARG A 196 21.71 -0.71 -1.57
C ARG A 196 23.15 -0.24 -1.56
N VAL A 197 23.86 -0.56 -0.49
CA VAL A 197 25.28 -0.28 -0.29
C VAL A 197 25.94 -1.51 0.31
N TYR A 198 27.26 -1.62 0.16
CA TYR A 198 28.01 -2.84 0.45
C TYR A 198 29.27 -2.55 1.23
N ARG A 199 29.50 -3.29 2.31
CA ARG A 199 30.71 -3.24 3.15
C ARG A 199 31.06 -4.63 3.61
N SER A 200 32.32 -4.99 3.72
CA SER A 200 32.76 -6.34 4.08
C SER A 200 32.74 -6.56 5.59
N ASP A 201 31.58 -6.35 6.20
CA ASP A 201 31.34 -6.56 7.64
C ASP A 201 30.04 -7.36 7.88
N TYR A 202 30.03 -8.20 8.92
CA TYR A 202 28.88 -9.07 9.24
C TYR A 202 28.81 -9.41 10.74
N ASP A 203 27.85 -8.82 11.44
CA ASP A 203 27.50 -9.12 12.82
C ASP A 203 25.98 -8.92 13.07
N GLN A 204 25.55 -8.68 14.31
CA GLN A 204 24.13 -8.45 14.63
C GLN A 204 23.59 -7.09 14.13
N THR A 205 24.47 -6.10 13.98
CA THR A 205 24.20 -4.72 13.60
C THR A 205 24.72 -4.36 12.21
N HIS A 206 25.56 -5.21 11.62
CA HIS A 206 26.20 -5.02 10.34
C HIS A 206 25.91 -6.20 9.40
N THR A 207 25.60 -5.88 8.15
CA THR A 207 25.44 -6.88 7.08
C THR A 207 26.20 -6.44 5.84
N PRO A 208 26.65 -7.40 5.00
CA PRO A 208 27.50 -7.06 3.87
C PRO A 208 26.79 -6.28 2.77
N MET A 209 25.46 -6.29 2.81
CA MET A 209 24.60 -5.46 2.00
C MET A 209 23.50 -4.90 2.89
N PHE A 210 23.36 -3.59 2.91
CA PHE A 210 22.28 -2.88 3.60
C PHE A 210 21.80 -1.72 2.73
N HIS A 211 20.85 -0.94 3.22
CA HIS A 211 20.21 0.14 2.50
C HIS A 211 20.51 1.47 3.18
N GLN A 212 20.94 2.44 2.37
CA GLN A 212 21.10 3.82 2.79
C GLN A 212 20.22 4.72 1.96
N VAL A 213 19.92 5.87 2.52
CA VAL A 213 19.43 7.02 1.76
C VAL A 213 20.27 8.21 2.15
N GLU A 214 20.77 8.88 1.13
CA GLU A 214 21.46 10.14 1.31
C GLU A 214 20.71 11.27 0.64
N GLY A 215 20.66 12.40 1.31
CA GLY A 215 20.11 13.62 0.75
C GLY A 215 21.19 14.62 0.39
N LEU A 216 20.91 15.41 -0.65
CA LEU A 216 21.69 16.55 -1.08
C LEU A 216 20.75 17.73 -1.36
N ALA A 217 21.06 18.89 -0.81
CA ALA A 217 20.41 20.15 -1.16
C ALA A 217 21.44 21.23 -1.44
N ILE A 218 21.50 21.73 -2.68
CA ILE A 218 22.38 22.81 -3.13
C ILE A 218 21.53 23.99 -3.62
N ASP A 219 21.82 25.17 -3.09
CA ASP A 219 21.19 26.44 -3.47
C ASP A 219 22.13 27.60 -3.07
N LYS A 220 21.77 28.84 -3.38
CA LYS A 220 22.64 30.00 -3.07
C LYS A 220 22.70 30.32 -1.58
N ASP A 221 21.56 30.21 -0.90
CA ASP A 221 21.37 30.67 0.48
C ASP A 221 21.10 29.51 1.45
N ILE A 222 21.74 28.35 1.25
CA ILE A 222 21.66 27.22 2.18
C ILE A 222 22.74 27.31 3.26
N SER A 223 22.34 27.08 4.50
CA SER A 223 23.22 27.08 5.67
C SER A 223 23.05 25.83 6.52
N MET A 224 23.93 25.66 7.53
CA MET A 224 23.81 24.60 8.53
C MET A 224 22.47 24.66 9.29
N ALA A 225 21.84 25.84 9.40
CA ALA A 225 20.52 25.98 10.02
C ALA A 225 19.44 25.28 9.18
N ASN A 226 19.56 25.31 7.84
CA ASN A 226 18.64 24.59 6.95
C ASN A 226 18.82 23.08 7.08
N LEU A 227 20.07 22.60 7.18
CA LEU A 227 20.35 21.18 7.45
C LEU A 227 19.70 20.75 8.76
N LYS A 228 19.94 21.51 9.84
CA LYS A 228 19.39 21.22 11.17
C LYS A 228 17.86 21.12 11.13
N TRP A 229 17.19 22.12 10.56
CA TRP A 229 15.74 22.13 10.44
C TRP A 229 15.22 20.95 9.61
N THR A 230 15.86 20.67 8.48
CA THR A 230 15.46 19.55 7.60
C THR A 230 15.49 18.22 8.33
N LEU A 231 16.55 17.98 9.12
CA LEU A 231 16.70 16.73 9.89
C LEU A 231 15.76 16.67 11.09
N GLU A 232 15.53 17.79 11.79
CA GLU A 232 14.54 17.87 12.88
C GLU A 232 13.13 17.54 12.37
N GLU A 233 12.72 18.13 11.25
CA GLU A 233 11.41 17.87 10.65
C GLU A 233 11.30 16.44 10.09
N PHE A 234 12.37 15.92 9.49
CA PHE A 234 12.41 14.53 9.04
C PHE A 234 12.22 13.57 10.22
N CYS A 235 12.99 13.72 11.30
CA CYS A 235 12.89 12.85 12.47
C CYS A 235 11.52 12.97 13.15
N ARG A 236 10.98 14.19 13.28
CA ARG A 236 9.65 14.44 13.84
C ARG A 236 8.56 13.72 13.04
N ALA A 237 8.60 13.87 11.71
CA ALA A 237 7.63 13.23 10.81
C ALA A 237 7.81 11.70 10.79
N PHE A 238 9.04 11.22 10.62
CA PHE A 238 9.33 9.79 10.45
C PHE A 238 8.97 8.97 11.69
N PHE A 239 9.33 9.44 12.88
CA PHE A 239 9.01 8.76 14.13
C PHE A 239 7.62 9.10 14.68
N GLU A 240 6.93 10.09 14.09
CA GLU A 240 5.62 10.58 14.53
C GLU A 240 5.64 11.01 16.02
N ILE A 241 6.76 11.63 16.44
CA ILE A 241 6.99 12.15 17.79
C ILE A 241 7.13 13.66 17.74
N ASP A 242 6.21 14.38 18.39
CA ASP A 242 6.32 15.82 18.58
C ASP A 242 7.41 16.16 19.60
N GLY A 243 8.21 17.20 19.32
CA GLY A 243 9.26 17.67 20.24
C GLY A 243 10.48 16.76 20.33
N ILE A 244 10.79 16.02 19.27
CA ILE A 244 12.02 15.22 19.17
C ILE A 244 13.26 16.12 19.37
N GLU A 245 14.13 15.74 20.30
CA GLU A 245 15.36 16.48 20.57
C GLU A 245 16.53 15.80 19.84
N LEU A 246 17.19 16.59 19.00
CA LEU A 246 18.38 16.18 18.26
C LEU A 246 19.63 16.86 18.81
N ARG A 247 20.72 16.09 18.94
CA ARG A 247 22.04 16.59 19.32
C ARG A 247 22.98 16.50 18.13
N PHE A 248 23.46 17.64 17.68
CA PHE A 248 24.46 17.76 16.62
C PHE A 248 25.85 17.78 17.24
N ARG A 249 26.64 16.75 16.97
CA ARG A 249 28.00 16.60 17.48
C ARG A 249 28.99 16.73 16.33
N ALA A 250 30.04 17.53 16.51
CA ALA A 250 31.07 17.68 15.50
C ALA A 250 31.69 16.31 15.17
N SER A 251 31.76 16.00 13.88
CA SER A 251 32.40 14.80 13.35
C SER A 251 33.24 15.18 12.13
N HIS A 252 33.79 14.21 11.41
CA HIS A 252 34.58 14.44 10.22
C HIS A 252 34.19 13.48 9.10
N PHE A 253 33.72 14.03 7.99
CA PHE A 253 33.57 13.32 6.72
C PHE A 253 34.34 14.06 5.63
N PRO A 254 35.16 13.38 4.80
CA PRO A 254 35.99 14.07 3.80
C PRO A 254 35.22 14.91 2.78
N PHE A 255 33.94 14.58 2.56
CA PHE A 255 33.04 15.24 1.61
C PHE A 255 32.20 16.38 2.22
N THR A 256 32.31 16.67 3.52
CA THR A 256 31.58 17.78 4.17
C THR A 256 32.46 18.59 5.13
N GLU A 257 32.23 19.91 5.19
CA GLU A 257 32.88 20.82 6.13
C GLU A 257 32.03 22.09 6.31
N PRO A 258 31.50 22.39 7.53
CA PRO A 258 31.57 21.57 8.75
C PRO A 258 30.75 20.27 8.66
N SER A 259 31.24 19.24 9.34
CA SER A 259 30.61 17.92 9.48
C SER A 259 29.98 17.73 10.87
N ALA A 260 28.85 17.03 10.92
CA ALA A 260 28.14 16.71 12.16
C ALA A 260 27.48 15.32 12.12
N GLU A 261 27.64 14.56 13.19
CA GLU A 261 26.76 13.43 13.51
C GLU A 261 25.56 13.91 14.30
N VAL A 262 24.43 13.23 14.11
CA VAL A 262 23.18 13.57 14.78
C VAL A 262 22.72 12.39 15.62
N ASP A 263 22.54 12.69 16.90
CA ASP A 263 21.98 11.76 17.87
C ASP A 263 20.53 12.14 18.18
N ILE A 264 19.68 11.13 18.37
CA ILE A 264 18.32 11.27 18.89
C ILE A 264 18.31 10.96 20.39
N ARG A 265 17.57 11.74 21.17
CA ARG A 265 17.36 11.43 22.60
C ARG A 265 16.55 10.15 22.75
N CYS A 266 16.94 9.28 23.68
CA CYS A 266 16.26 8.02 23.93
C CYS A 266 16.36 7.53 25.39
N SER A 267 15.49 6.60 25.76
CA SER A 267 15.51 5.89 27.04
C SER A 267 15.53 4.37 26.83
N TRP A 268 16.20 3.67 27.74
CA TRP A 268 16.22 2.21 27.78
C TRP A 268 15.45 1.74 29.01
N GLU A 269 14.22 1.25 28.81
CA GLU A 269 13.36 0.74 29.87
C GLU A 269 13.04 -0.73 29.65
N GLY A 270 13.46 -1.60 30.58
CA GLY A 270 13.15 -3.04 30.50
C GLY A 270 13.70 -3.74 29.25
N GLY A 271 14.76 -3.23 28.64
CA GLY A 271 15.32 -3.73 27.38
C GLY A 271 14.61 -3.21 26.12
N THR A 272 13.65 -2.30 26.26
CA THR A 272 12.97 -1.62 25.14
C THR A 272 13.52 -0.21 24.99
N LEU A 273 13.86 0.16 23.75
CA LEU A 273 14.29 1.50 23.39
C LEU A 273 13.05 2.37 23.14
N LYS A 274 12.96 3.52 23.82
CA LYS A 274 11.96 4.55 23.53
C LYS A 274 12.65 5.81 23.04
N LEU A 275 12.16 6.37 21.94
CA LEU A 275 12.70 7.58 21.33
C LEU A 275 12.02 8.82 21.91
N GLY A 276 12.75 9.93 22.03
CA GLY A 276 12.27 11.21 22.56
C GLY A 276 12.22 11.34 24.08
N GLU A 277 12.31 10.23 24.81
CA GLU A 277 12.31 10.16 26.28
C GLU A 277 13.72 9.95 26.84
N GLY A 278 13.91 10.14 28.15
CA GLY A 278 15.17 9.85 28.86
C GLY A 278 16.30 10.84 28.62
N ASP A 279 17.50 10.48 29.08
CA ASP A 279 18.72 11.31 29.04
C ASP A 279 19.83 10.69 28.17
N ASP A 280 19.61 9.50 27.60
CA ASP A 280 20.56 8.84 26.72
C ASP A 280 20.45 9.37 25.28
N TRP A 281 21.49 9.11 24.49
CA TRP A 281 21.59 9.56 23.11
C TRP A 281 22.05 8.42 22.22
N MET A 282 21.45 8.34 21.03
CA MET A 282 21.78 7.32 20.05
C MET A 282 22.01 7.96 18.68
N GLU A 283 23.14 7.64 18.07
CA GLU A 283 23.47 8.06 16.72
C GLU A 283 22.45 7.50 15.71
N ILE A 284 21.97 8.36 14.81
CA ILE A 284 21.03 7.97 13.75
C ILE A 284 21.52 8.31 12.34
N LEU A 285 22.38 9.32 12.18
CA LEU A 285 22.85 9.76 10.87
C LEU A 285 24.13 10.62 10.93
N GLY A 286 24.83 10.65 9.81
CA GLY A 286 25.92 11.59 9.52
C GLY A 286 25.47 12.69 8.56
N SER A 287 26.00 13.90 8.72
CA SER A 287 25.58 15.07 7.93
C SER A 287 26.66 16.16 7.86
N GLY A 288 26.47 17.15 7.00
CA GLY A 288 27.31 18.34 6.99
C GLY A 288 27.10 19.23 5.79
N MET A 289 27.79 20.37 5.77
CA MET A 289 27.83 21.25 4.60
C MET A 289 28.75 20.66 3.54
N VAL A 290 28.33 20.60 2.27
CA VAL A 290 29.11 19.95 1.20
C VAL A 290 30.46 20.65 1.02
N HIS A 291 31.54 19.89 1.03
CA HIS A 291 32.89 20.42 0.92
C HIS A 291 33.11 21.05 -0.48
N PRO A 292 33.76 22.23 -0.60
CA PRO A 292 33.93 22.92 -1.89
C PRO A 292 34.55 22.08 -3.01
N LYS A 293 35.52 21.20 -2.67
CA LYS A 293 36.12 20.26 -3.64
C LYS A 293 35.10 19.28 -4.23
N VAL A 294 34.08 18.87 -3.49
CA VAL A 294 33.04 17.96 -3.98
C VAL A 294 32.15 18.68 -4.99
N LEU A 295 31.79 19.93 -4.70
CA LEU A 295 31.07 20.78 -5.66
C LEU A 295 31.89 20.96 -6.96
N GLN A 296 33.18 21.26 -6.84
CA GLN A 296 34.08 21.39 -7.99
C GLN A 296 34.17 20.09 -8.80
N SER A 297 34.31 18.93 -8.13
CA SER A 297 34.36 17.61 -8.79
C SER A 297 33.10 17.33 -9.62
N ALA A 298 31.94 17.85 -9.20
CA ALA A 298 30.67 17.70 -9.89
C ALA A 298 30.35 18.85 -10.88
N GLY A 299 31.29 19.78 -11.10
CA GLY A 299 31.10 20.92 -12.02
C GLY A 299 30.26 22.07 -11.46
N VAL A 300 30.05 22.13 -10.14
CA VAL A 300 29.32 23.20 -9.44
C VAL A 300 30.32 24.19 -8.83
N ASN A 301 30.18 25.48 -9.13
CA ASN A 301 31.07 26.52 -8.59
C ASN A 301 30.78 26.79 -7.10
N PRO A 302 31.70 26.51 -6.17
CA PRO A 302 31.49 26.73 -4.73
C PRO A 302 31.42 28.21 -4.33
N ASP A 303 31.85 29.13 -5.19
CA ASP A 303 31.72 30.58 -4.93
C ASP A 303 30.28 31.08 -5.16
N ASP A 304 29.50 30.37 -5.99
CA ASP A 304 28.12 30.72 -6.34
C ASP A 304 27.08 29.86 -5.60
N TRP A 305 27.47 28.66 -5.18
CA TRP A 305 26.58 27.63 -4.67
C TRP A 305 27.14 26.98 -3.42
N GLN A 306 26.26 26.69 -2.47
CA GLN A 306 26.56 25.93 -1.27
C GLN A 306 25.41 24.98 -0.96
N GLY A 307 25.62 24.07 -0.01
CA GLY A 307 24.58 23.14 0.33
C GLY A 307 24.96 22.19 1.44
N PHE A 308 24.04 21.33 1.80
CA PHE A 308 24.26 20.28 2.77
C PHE A 308 23.99 18.90 2.18
N ALA A 309 24.60 17.91 2.80
CA ALA A 309 24.29 16.51 2.58
C ALA A 309 24.08 15.79 3.91
N PHE A 310 23.35 14.69 3.87
CA PHE A 310 23.15 13.80 5.02
C PHE A 310 23.03 12.36 4.53
N GLY A 311 23.33 11.40 5.41
CA GLY A 311 23.22 9.97 5.13
C GLY A 311 22.71 9.20 6.32
N LEU A 312 21.72 8.34 6.08
CA LEU A 312 21.09 7.50 7.09
C LEU A 312 20.92 6.06 6.60
N GLY A 313 21.00 5.12 7.54
CA GLY A 313 20.71 3.70 7.28
C GLY A 313 19.21 3.43 7.35
N ILE A 314 18.62 2.98 6.25
CA ILE A 314 17.20 2.63 6.17
C ILE A 314 16.89 1.45 7.09
N ASP A 315 17.77 0.44 7.13
CA ASP A 315 17.61 -0.75 7.96
C ASP A 315 17.63 -0.39 9.45
N ARG A 316 18.53 0.52 9.86
CA ARG A 316 18.58 1.03 11.24
C ARG A 316 17.29 1.77 11.58
N LEU A 317 16.80 2.65 10.70
CA LEU A 317 15.53 3.33 10.94
C LEU A 317 14.34 2.37 11.05
N ALA A 318 14.29 1.33 10.22
CA ALA A 318 13.25 0.30 10.31
C ALA A 318 13.29 -0.43 11.66
N MET A 319 14.49 -0.76 12.15
CA MET A 319 14.67 -1.36 13.47
C MET A 319 14.17 -0.45 14.58
N LEU A 320 14.51 0.83 14.51
CA LEU A 320 14.13 1.82 15.52
C LEU A 320 12.63 2.09 15.53
N LYS A 321 12.01 2.24 14.35
CA LYS A 321 10.60 2.58 14.22
C LYS A 321 9.68 1.42 14.59
N TYR A 322 10.02 0.20 14.18
CA TYR A 322 9.14 -0.98 14.38
C TYR A 322 9.66 -1.98 15.41
N GLY A 323 10.71 -1.64 16.17
CA GLY A 323 11.23 -2.47 17.26
C GLY A 323 11.84 -3.79 16.79
N ILE A 324 12.47 -3.83 15.61
CA ILE A 324 13.07 -5.06 15.07
C ILE A 324 14.45 -5.26 15.73
N PRO A 325 14.69 -6.38 16.43
CA PRO A 325 15.87 -6.53 17.29
C PRO A 325 17.16 -6.94 16.54
N ASP A 326 17.05 -7.53 15.36
CA ASP A 326 18.19 -8.11 14.62
C ASP A 326 18.12 -7.71 13.14
N LEU A 327 19.19 -7.10 12.65
CA LEU A 327 19.27 -6.61 11.28
C LEU A 327 19.34 -7.77 10.26
N ARG A 328 19.89 -8.91 10.64
CA ARG A 328 20.05 -10.06 9.73
C ARG A 328 18.71 -10.63 9.26
N ALA A 329 17.67 -10.50 10.09
CA ALA A 329 16.34 -10.98 9.81
C ALA A 329 15.71 -10.36 8.53
N PHE A 330 16.15 -9.16 8.12
CA PHE A 330 15.73 -8.54 6.87
C PHE A 330 16.13 -9.35 5.62
N PHE A 331 17.17 -10.18 5.71
CA PHE A 331 17.76 -10.88 4.56
C PHE A 331 17.49 -12.40 4.57
N ASP A 332 17.09 -12.95 5.71
CA ASP A 332 16.82 -14.40 5.89
C ASP A 332 15.60 -14.91 5.09
N SER A 333 14.74 -14.00 4.62
CA SER A 333 13.51 -14.33 3.86
C SER A 333 12.53 -15.24 4.61
N ASP A 334 12.45 -15.13 5.95
CA ASP A 334 11.48 -15.89 6.76
C ASP A 334 10.05 -15.36 6.56
N LEU A 335 9.17 -16.18 5.98
CA LEU A 335 7.77 -15.82 5.73
C LEU A 335 6.97 -15.50 7.00
N ARG A 336 7.33 -16.06 8.16
CA ARG A 336 6.67 -15.75 9.44
C ARG A 336 7.04 -14.34 9.88
N TRP A 337 8.31 -13.99 9.75
CA TRP A 337 8.83 -12.66 10.04
C TRP A 337 8.21 -11.63 9.09
N LEU A 338 8.16 -11.92 7.79
CA LEU A 338 7.53 -11.05 6.78
C LEU A 338 6.02 -10.90 6.95
N ARG A 339 5.33 -11.85 7.59
CA ARG A 339 3.90 -11.70 7.95
C ARG A 339 3.70 -10.91 9.22
N HIS A 340 4.68 -10.92 10.13
CA HIS A 340 4.58 -10.20 11.40
C HIS A 340 4.98 -8.73 11.25
N TYR A 341 6.08 -8.46 10.53
CA TYR A 341 6.61 -7.12 10.33
C TYR A 341 6.26 -6.52 8.96
N GLY A 342 5.82 -7.32 8.00
CA GLY A 342 5.49 -6.79 6.67
C GLY A 342 4.16 -6.05 6.64
N PHE A 343 4.05 -5.11 5.69
CA PHE A 343 2.95 -4.15 5.61
C PHE A 343 1.91 -4.57 4.57
N SER A 344 0.68 -4.09 4.70
CA SER A 344 -0.32 -4.24 3.64
C SER A 344 0.09 -3.44 2.42
N SER A 345 -0.21 -3.94 1.22
CA SER A 345 -0.01 -3.15 -0.01
C SER A 345 -0.91 -1.91 -0.10
N LEU A 346 -1.90 -1.79 0.80
CA LEU A 346 -2.77 -0.63 0.90
C LEU A 346 -2.27 0.41 1.93
N ASP A 347 -1.27 0.06 2.75
CA ASP A 347 -0.69 0.96 3.74
C ASP A 347 0.38 1.85 3.09
N VAL A 348 -0.04 2.58 2.05
CA VAL A 348 0.83 3.50 1.32
C VAL A 348 1.12 4.71 2.20
N PRO A 349 2.39 4.98 2.55
CA PRO A 349 2.72 6.05 3.46
C PRO A 349 2.46 7.41 2.80
N THR A 350 1.72 8.27 3.49
CA THR A 350 1.47 9.64 3.01
C THR A 350 1.43 10.61 4.18
N MET A 351 1.91 11.83 3.98
CA MET A 351 1.88 12.88 5.01
C MET A 351 0.47 13.20 5.54
N ARG A 352 -0.58 12.90 4.77
CA ARG A 352 -1.99 13.12 5.18
C ARG A 352 -2.66 11.89 5.79
N GLY A 353 -2.27 10.69 5.37
CA GLY A 353 -2.91 9.42 5.74
C GLY A 353 -2.30 8.74 6.97
N GLY A 354 -1.16 9.25 7.46
CA GLY A 354 -0.30 8.60 8.44
C GLY A 354 0.90 7.94 7.76
N LEU A 355 2.03 7.91 8.46
CA LEU A 355 3.24 7.25 7.96
C LEU A 355 3.33 5.82 8.50
N SER A 356 3.05 5.60 9.79
CA SER A 356 2.86 4.25 10.34
C SER A 356 1.36 3.89 10.44
N ARG A 357 1.05 2.62 10.17
CA ARG A 357 -0.24 2.00 10.49
C ARG A 357 -0.03 0.64 11.13
#